data_AF-A0A349DWX8-F1
#
_entry.id   AF-A0A349DWX8-F1
#
_cell.length_a   1.000
_cell.length_b   1.000
_cell.length_c   1.000
_cell.angle_alpha   90.00
_cell.angle_beta   90.00
_cell.angle_gamma   90.00
#
_symmetry.space_group_name_H-M   'P 1'
#
loop_
_entity.id
_entity.type
_entity.pdbx_description
1 polymer ?
#
loop_
_entity_poly.entity_id
_entity_poly.type
_entity_poly.pdbx_seq_one_letter_code
_entity_poly.pdbx_strand_id
1 'polypeptide(L)'
;MDSNEIADKIELVLAEMFTHSQELQPRAIECSILHNPKNHPGWFIALFFENEEQLQIGLKQGNCYKLYMYLINELAQDEVLNDLETHIRFESGNRPMDQASYDQLLEKYLTALASSSLAPKEQASPKTCNLCGHSFDEHQLLGHIKEGEKVPHEGWIICPKDGCNCFMTWSANYKGDDAE
;
A
#
# COMPACT_ATOMS: atom_id res chain seq x y z
N MET A 1 -17.04 15.12 -11.75
CA MET A 1 -17.50 13.73 -11.92
C MET A 1 -18.51 13.40 -10.85
N ASP A 2 -19.45 12.51 -11.16
CA ASP A 2 -20.27 11.90 -10.12
C ASP A 2 -19.37 10.99 -9.26
N SER A 3 -19.39 11.17 -7.94
CA SER A 3 -18.63 10.32 -7.00
C SER A 3 -19.03 8.85 -7.13
N ASN A 4 -20.28 8.58 -7.54
CA ASN A 4 -20.76 7.22 -7.75
C ASN A 4 -20.08 6.55 -8.96
N GLU A 5 -19.84 7.28 -10.05
CA GLU A 5 -19.19 6.74 -11.24
C GLU A 5 -17.73 6.33 -10.98
N ILE A 6 -17.01 7.11 -10.15
CA ILE A 6 -15.65 6.74 -9.71
C ILE A 6 -15.71 5.48 -8.85
N ALA A 7 -16.66 5.41 -7.91
CA ALA A 7 -16.84 4.26 -7.03
C ALA A 7 -17.05 2.97 -7.83
N ASP A 8 -18.00 3.00 -8.76
CA ASP A 8 -18.37 1.85 -9.58
C ASP A 8 -17.17 1.32 -10.40
N LYS A 9 -16.37 2.23 -10.97
CA LYS A 9 -15.16 1.84 -11.70
C LYS A 9 -14.08 1.26 -10.78
N ILE A 10 -13.83 1.87 -9.63
CA ILE A 10 -12.88 1.34 -8.64
C ILE A 10 -13.31 -0.07 -8.19
N GLU A 11 -14.60 -0.27 -7.91
CA GLU A 11 -15.15 -1.57 -7.53
C GLU A 11 -14.93 -2.62 -8.61
N LEU A 12 -15.10 -2.27 -9.90
CA LEU A 12 -14.83 -3.17 -11.02
C LEU A 12 -13.35 -3.59 -11.05
N VAL A 13 -12.41 -2.63 -10.97
CA VAL A 13 -10.98 -2.91 -10.95
C VAL A 13 -10.61 -3.79 -9.75
N LEU A 14 -11.20 -3.55 -8.57
CA LEU A 14 -10.99 -4.38 -7.40
C LEU A 14 -11.50 -5.81 -7.58
N ALA A 15 -12.66 -6.00 -8.20
CA ALA A 15 -13.20 -7.33 -8.48
C ALA A 15 -12.28 -8.14 -9.42
N GLU A 16 -11.73 -7.48 -10.46
CA GLU A 16 -10.75 -8.09 -11.36
C GLU A 16 -9.43 -8.40 -10.67
N MET A 17 -8.94 -7.47 -9.84
CA MET A 17 -7.74 -7.67 -9.01
C MET A 17 -7.89 -8.92 -8.14
N PHE A 18 -9.03 -9.09 -7.47
CA PHE A 18 -9.30 -10.27 -6.64
C PHE A 18 -9.33 -11.56 -7.47
N THR A 19 -9.85 -11.49 -8.69
CA THR A 19 -9.92 -12.62 -9.61
C THR A 19 -8.51 -13.05 -10.07
N HIS A 20 -7.65 -12.10 -10.45
CA HIS A 20 -6.27 -12.40 -10.81
C HIS A 20 -5.40 -12.79 -9.61
N SER A 21 -5.71 -12.29 -8.42
CA SER A 21 -4.96 -12.61 -7.20
C SER A 21 -5.16 -14.04 -6.67
N GLN A 22 -6.01 -14.85 -7.30
CA GLN A 22 -6.28 -16.23 -6.84
C GLN A 22 -5.02 -17.12 -6.83
N GLU A 23 -4.04 -16.81 -7.66
CA GLU A 23 -2.74 -17.50 -7.70
C GLU A 23 -1.80 -17.11 -6.56
N LEU A 24 -2.07 -16.00 -5.86
CA LEU A 24 -1.28 -15.57 -4.70
C LEU A 24 -1.58 -16.46 -3.50
N GLN A 25 -0.52 -16.94 -2.84
CA GLN A 25 -0.62 -17.79 -1.66
C GLN A 25 0.30 -17.28 -0.56
N PRO A 26 -0.18 -16.46 0.39
CA PRO A 26 -1.60 -16.16 0.64
C PRO A 26 -2.17 -15.01 -0.19
N ARG A 27 -3.48 -15.09 -0.44
CA ARG A 27 -4.28 -14.02 -1.03
C ARG A 27 -5.03 -13.22 0.02
N ALA A 28 -5.38 -11.98 -0.34
CA ALA A 28 -6.42 -11.26 0.38
C ALA A 28 -7.77 -11.97 0.19
N ILE A 29 -8.57 -12.03 1.25
CA ILE A 29 -9.87 -12.73 1.26
C ILE A 29 -11.06 -11.77 1.13
N GLU A 30 -10.86 -10.50 1.46
CA GLU A 30 -11.89 -9.47 1.48
C GLU A 30 -11.26 -8.12 1.13
N CYS A 31 -12.00 -7.28 0.41
CA CYS A 31 -11.72 -5.86 0.31
C CYS A 31 -12.90 -5.04 0.82
N SER A 32 -12.60 -3.83 1.30
CA SER A 32 -13.64 -2.85 1.64
C SER A 32 -13.20 -1.47 1.20
N ILE A 33 -14.12 -0.75 0.54
CA ILE A 33 -13.99 0.68 0.31
C ILE A 33 -14.52 1.37 1.57
N LEU A 34 -13.61 1.86 2.40
CA LEU A 34 -13.90 2.37 3.73
C LEU A 34 -14.46 3.79 3.72
N HIS A 35 -14.16 4.59 2.68
CA HIS A 35 -14.58 5.98 2.70
C HIS A 35 -14.70 6.61 1.32
N ASN A 36 -15.74 7.46 1.18
CA ASN A 36 -16.11 8.20 -0.02
C ASN A 36 -15.69 9.68 0.14
N PRO A 37 -15.27 10.35 -0.94
CA PRO A 37 -14.80 11.74 -0.94
C PRO A 37 -15.77 12.83 -0.42
N LYS A 38 -16.96 12.48 0.08
CA LYS A 38 -17.90 13.45 0.67
C LYS A 38 -17.39 14.10 1.97
N ASN A 39 -16.58 13.41 2.77
CA ASN A 39 -16.05 13.93 4.03
C ASN A 39 -14.52 14.03 4.08
N HIS A 40 -13.81 13.40 3.13
CA HIS A 40 -12.35 13.37 3.05
C HIS A 40 -11.90 13.50 1.58
N PRO A 41 -10.65 13.91 1.30
CA PRO A 41 -10.22 14.16 -0.08
C PRO A 41 -9.93 12.90 -0.91
N GLY A 42 -10.07 11.69 -0.35
CA GLY A 42 -9.62 10.47 -1.01
C GLY A 42 -10.47 9.23 -0.72
N TRP A 43 -10.32 8.23 -1.58
CA TRP A 43 -10.85 6.88 -1.41
C TRP A 43 -9.91 6.06 -0.55
N PHE A 44 -10.46 5.27 0.35
CA PHE A 44 -9.69 4.37 1.20
C PHE A 44 -10.11 2.93 0.93
N ILE A 45 -9.15 2.11 0.50
CA ILE A 45 -9.37 0.71 0.18
C ILE A 45 -8.57 -0.12 1.19
N ALA A 46 -9.24 -0.99 1.93
CA ALA A 46 -8.62 -1.93 2.84
C ALA A 46 -8.68 -3.35 2.26
N LEU A 47 -7.56 -4.07 2.35
CA LEU A 47 -7.44 -5.47 1.96
C LEU A 47 -7.20 -6.30 3.22
N PHE A 48 -7.99 -7.36 3.39
CA PHE A 48 -7.92 -8.23 4.57
C PHE A 48 -7.38 -9.60 4.19
N PHE A 49 -6.53 -10.14 5.06
CA PHE A 49 -6.07 -11.52 5.03
C PHE A 49 -6.81 -12.33 6.09
N GLU A 50 -6.90 -13.65 5.91
CA GLU A 50 -7.69 -14.54 6.79
C GLU A 50 -7.30 -14.43 8.26
N ASN A 51 -6.02 -14.29 8.54
CA ASN A 51 -5.49 -14.11 9.88
C ASN A 51 -4.11 -13.42 9.82
N GLU A 52 -3.57 -13.09 10.98
CA GLU A 52 -2.26 -12.43 11.10
C GLU A 52 -1.12 -13.24 10.48
N GLU A 53 -1.14 -14.57 10.60
CA GLU A 53 -0.11 -15.42 10.00
C GLU A 53 -0.12 -15.33 8.47
N GLN A 54 -1.30 -15.38 7.85
CA GLN A 54 -1.43 -15.20 6.39
C GLN A 54 -1.02 -13.79 5.97
N LEU A 55 -1.37 -12.76 6.74
CA LEU A 55 -0.88 -11.39 6.46
C LEU A 55 0.66 -11.34 6.47
N GLN A 56 1.29 -11.91 7.50
CA GLN A 56 2.75 -11.91 7.65
C GLN A 56 3.43 -12.60 6.47
N ILE A 57 2.93 -13.77 6.05
CA ILE A 57 3.46 -14.48 4.88
C ILE A 57 3.25 -13.63 3.62
N GLY A 58 2.05 -13.05 3.44
CA GLY A 58 1.72 -12.20 2.30
C GLY A 58 2.60 -10.95 2.20
N LEU A 59 2.92 -10.31 3.32
CA LEU A 59 3.87 -9.20 3.41
C LEU A 59 5.28 -9.65 2.99
N LYS A 60 5.78 -10.75 3.57
CA LYS A 60 7.12 -11.27 3.25
C LYS A 60 7.28 -11.66 1.77
N GLN A 61 6.23 -12.19 1.16
CA GLN A 61 6.21 -12.56 -0.27
C GLN A 61 5.91 -11.40 -1.24
N GLY A 62 5.63 -10.20 -0.71
CA GLY A 62 5.28 -9.03 -1.51
C GLY A 62 3.90 -9.11 -2.15
N ASN A 63 2.99 -9.95 -1.66
CA ASN A 63 1.65 -10.08 -2.24
C ASN A 63 0.86 -8.78 -2.12
N CYS A 64 1.02 -8.06 -1.01
CA CYS A 64 0.39 -6.75 -0.84
C CYS A 64 0.95 -5.71 -1.82
N TYR A 65 2.25 -5.78 -2.15
CA TYR A 65 2.87 -4.95 -3.19
C TYR A 65 2.37 -5.34 -4.59
N LYS A 66 2.26 -6.63 -4.91
CA LYS A 66 1.72 -7.09 -6.20
C LYS A 66 0.27 -6.64 -6.42
N LEU A 67 -0.58 -6.73 -5.39
CA LEU A 67 -1.96 -6.23 -5.44
C LEU A 67 -2.01 -4.72 -5.68
N TYR A 68 -1.14 -3.96 -5.02
CA TYR A 68 -1.01 -2.52 -5.27
C TYR A 68 -0.58 -2.20 -6.70
N MET A 69 0.47 -2.86 -7.18
CA MET A 69 0.98 -2.65 -8.54
C MET A 69 -0.08 -3.00 -9.59
N TYR A 70 -0.86 -4.07 -9.36
CA TYR A 70 -2.02 -4.37 -10.20
C TYR A 70 -3.01 -3.20 -10.21
N LEU A 71 -3.44 -2.75 -9.03
CA LEU A 71 -4.42 -1.68 -8.89
C LEU A 71 -3.98 -0.40 -9.60
N ILE A 72 -2.76 0.08 -9.36
CA ILE A 72 -2.29 1.32 -9.99
C ILE A 72 -2.11 1.20 -11.50
N ASN A 73 -1.70 0.03 -11.99
CA ASN A 73 -1.54 -0.19 -13.42
C ASN A 73 -2.89 -0.16 -14.12
N GLU A 74 -3.91 -0.84 -13.57
CA GLU A 74 -5.26 -0.81 -14.14
C GLU A 74 -5.89 0.58 -14.06
N LEU A 75 -5.74 1.28 -12.94
CA LEU A 75 -6.23 2.67 -12.81
C LEU A 75 -5.56 3.62 -13.81
N ALA A 76 -4.27 3.40 -14.12
CA ALA A 76 -3.54 4.21 -15.10
C ALA A 76 -3.97 3.97 -16.55
N GLN A 77 -4.60 2.82 -16.86
CA GLN A 77 -5.13 2.54 -18.21
C GLN A 77 -6.53 3.13 -18.45
N ASP A 78 -7.24 3.52 -17.40
CA ASP A 78 -8.57 4.12 -17.53
C ASP A 78 -8.45 5.63 -17.79
N GLU A 79 -9.06 6.12 -18.87
CA GLU A 79 -9.01 7.53 -19.28
C GLU A 79 -9.53 8.52 -18.23
N VAL A 80 -10.29 8.04 -17.25
CA VAL A 80 -10.95 8.83 -16.22
C VAL A 80 -10.22 8.74 -14.88
N LEU A 81 -9.58 7.59 -14.60
CA LEU A 81 -8.90 7.33 -13.34
C LEU A 81 -7.38 7.53 -13.40
N ASN A 82 -6.80 7.69 -14.60
CA ASN A 82 -5.36 7.83 -14.83
C ASN A 82 -4.71 9.03 -14.11
N ASP A 83 -5.49 10.07 -13.84
CA ASP A 83 -5.04 11.29 -13.14
C ASP A 83 -5.20 11.19 -11.61
N LEU A 84 -5.70 10.07 -11.08
CA LEU A 84 -5.83 9.90 -9.63
C LEU A 84 -4.47 9.76 -8.96
N GLU A 85 -4.25 10.56 -7.93
CA GLU A 85 -3.10 10.41 -7.04
C GLU A 85 -3.33 9.20 -6.13
N THR A 86 -2.54 8.14 -6.35
CA THR A 86 -2.64 6.90 -5.58
C THR A 86 -1.49 6.77 -4.60
N HIS A 87 -1.81 6.49 -3.34
CA HIS A 87 -0.82 6.22 -2.30
C HIS A 87 -1.06 4.85 -1.70
N ILE A 88 0.01 4.10 -1.45
CA ILE A 88 -0.06 2.92 -0.60
C ILE A 88 0.57 3.16 0.77
N ARG A 89 -0.16 2.72 1.79
CA ARG A 89 0.30 2.63 3.17
C ARG A 89 -0.03 1.23 3.69
N PHE A 90 0.87 0.71 4.51
CA PHE A 90 0.69 -0.55 5.21
C PHE A 90 0.66 -0.24 6.69
N GLU A 91 -0.37 -0.73 7.36
CA GLU A 91 -0.52 -0.59 8.81
C GLU A 91 -0.74 -1.96 9.40
N SER A 92 -0.11 -2.18 10.55
CA SER A 92 -0.34 -3.34 11.38
C SER A 92 -1.30 -2.97 12.50
N GLY A 93 -2.36 -3.74 12.67
CA GLY A 93 -3.30 -3.51 13.76
C GLY A 93 -4.55 -4.36 13.61
N ASN A 94 -5.40 -4.30 14.63
CA ASN A 94 -6.71 -4.93 14.55
C ASN A 94 -7.60 -4.15 13.59
N ARG A 95 -8.46 -4.86 12.86
CA ARG A 95 -9.54 -4.27 12.06
C ARG A 95 -10.36 -3.35 12.99
N PRO A 96 -10.56 -2.07 12.63
CA PRO A 96 -11.48 -1.22 13.38
C PRO A 96 -12.89 -1.83 13.38
N MET A 97 -13.52 -1.90 14.55
CA MET A 97 -14.84 -2.53 14.72
C MET A 97 -15.99 -1.51 14.83
N ASP A 98 -15.67 -0.23 14.93
CA ASP A 98 -16.61 0.88 15.06
C ASP A 98 -16.17 2.10 14.26
N GLN A 99 -17.14 3.00 13.99
CA GLN A 99 -16.93 4.18 13.16
C GLN A 99 -15.84 5.11 13.72
N ALA A 100 -15.78 5.30 15.05
CA ALA A 100 -14.81 6.20 15.66
C ALA A 100 -13.37 5.72 15.46
N SER A 101 -13.15 4.41 15.59
CA SER A 101 -11.86 3.77 15.33
C SER A 101 -11.47 3.84 13.85
N TYR A 102 -12.44 3.75 12.94
CA TYR A 102 -12.20 4.00 11.50
C TYR A 102 -11.79 5.44 11.25
N ASP A 103 -12.54 6.42 11.74
CA ASP A 103 -12.26 7.84 11.51
C ASP A 103 -10.86 8.23 12.04
N GLN A 104 -10.49 7.72 13.22
CA GLN A 104 -9.16 7.93 13.79
C GLN A 104 -8.03 7.35 12.92
N LEU A 105 -8.26 6.14 12.37
CA LEU A 105 -7.31 5.51 11.46
C LEU A 105 -7.15 6.33 10.17
N LEU A 106 -8.25 6.83 9.60
CA LEU A 106 -8.25 7.67 8.41
C LEU A 106 -7.52 9.00 8.65
N GLU A 107 -7.79 9.68 9.77
CA GLU A 107 -7.13 10.93 10.14
C GLU A 107 -5.61 10.76 10.28
N LYS A 108 -5.17 9.65 10.90
CA LYS A 108 -3.75 9.28 10.99
C LYS A 108 -3.12 9.16 9.60
N TYR A 109 -3.79 8.51 8.64
CA TYR A 109 -3.28 8.37 7.28
C TYR A 109 -3.25 9.69 6.52
N LEU A 110 -4.32 10.49 6.56
CA LEU A 110 -4.36 11.79 5.90
C LEU A 110 -3.25 12.71 6.42
N THR A 111 -3.03 12.70 7.74
CA THR A 111 -1.92 13.44 8.37
C THR A 111 -0.56 12.94 7.89
N ALA A 112 -0.39 11.62 7.77
CA ALA A 112 0.83 11.01 7.26
C ALA A 112 1.11 11.34 5.78
N LEU A 113 0.07 11.46 4.94
CA LEU A 113 0.17 11.88 3.54
C LEU A 113 0.55 13.37 3.42
N ALA A 114 -0.12 14.23 4.19
CA ALA A 114 0.18 15.66 4.21
C ALA A 114 1.61 15.97 4.69
N SER A 115 2.14 15.14 5.61
CA SER A 115 3.50 15.29 6.15
C SER A 115 4.60 14.61 5.34
N SER A 116 4.26 13.77 4.33
CA SER A 116 5.25 13.12 3.46
C SER A 116 5.80 14.00 2.33
N SER A 117 5.54 15.32 2.35
CA SER A 117 6.23 16.26 1.46
C SER A 117 7.75 16.21 1.68
N LEU A 118 8.45 15.91 0.58
CA LEU A 118 9.85 15.54 0.47
C LEU A 118 10.79 16.66 0.95
N ALA A 119 11.19 16.60 2.21
CA ALA A 119 12.49 17.14 2.63
C ALA A 119 13.26 15.98 3.27
N PRO A 120 14.45 15.62 2.75
CA PRO A 120 15.38 14.79 3.49
C PRO A 120 15.72 15.55 4.76
N LYS A 121 15.12 15.17 5.89
CA LYS A 121 15.70 15.57 7.17
C LYS A 121 17.05 14.88 7.22
N GLU A 122 18.12 15.65 7.12
CA GLU A 122 19.46 15.25 7.56
C GLU A 122 19.35 14.88 9.05
N GLN A 123 18.87 13.67 9.31
CA GLN A 123 18.98 13.02 10.60
C GLN A 123 19.90 11.84 10.36
N ALA A 124 20.90 11.72 11.23
CA ALA A 124 21.72 10.53 11.34
C ALA A 124 20.80 9.31 11.23
N SER A 125 21.12 8.41 10.28
CA SER A 125 20.31 7.22 9.98
C SER A 125 19.78 6.62 11.28
N PRO A 126 18.46 6.62 11.51
CA PRO A 126 17.93 6.14 12.76
C PRO A 126 18.36 4.68 12.91
N LYS A 127 19.13 4.36 13.95
CA LYS A 127 19.56 2.98 14.22
C LYS A 127 18.37 2.04 14.41
N THR A 128 17.18 2.60 14.68
CA THR A 128 15.94 1.89 14.94
C THR A 128 14.84 2.35 14.00
N CYS A 129 14.15 1.39 13.39
CA CYS A 129 12.95 1.61 12.58
C CYS A 129 11.84 2.24 13.42
N ASN A 130 11.24 3.31 12.91
CA ASN A 130 10.14 4.02 13.58
C ASN A 130 8.79 3.26 13.53
N LEU A 131 8.66 2.26 12.65
CA LEU A 131 7.45 1.44 12.54
C LEU A 131 7.44 0.28 13.54
N CYS A 132 8.57 -0.41 13.73
CA CYS A 132 8.64 -1.59 14.60
C CYS A 132 9.61 -1.50 15.78
N GLY A 133 10.45 -0.47 15.86
CA GLY A 133 11.46 -0.31 16.90
C GLY A 133 12.70 -1.21 16.74
N HIS A 134 12.71 -2.16 15.81
CA HIS A 134 13.88 -3.00 15.50
C HIS A 134 14.97 -2.22 14.77
N SER A 135 16.17 -2.81 14.67
CA SER A 135 17.26 -2.20 13.91
C SER A 135 16.85 -1.98 12.45
N PHE A 136 17.02 -0.75 11.94
CA PHE A 136 16.70 -0.47 10.53
C PHE A 136 17.64 -1.26 9.59
N ASP A 137 18.90 -1.43 9.97
CA ASP A 137 19.91 -2.17 9.20
C ASP A 137 19.60 -3.67 9.05
N GLU A 138 18.72 -4.22 9.89
CA GLU A 138 18.26 -5.61 9.77
C GLU A 138 17.11 -5.76 8.75
N HIS A 139 16.53 -4.67 8.23
CA HIS A 139 15.44 -4.75 7.27
C HIS A 139 15.94 -5.25 5.91
N GLN A 140 15.08 -6.02 5.23
CA GLN A 140 15.39 -6.61 3.93
C GLN A 140 14.76 -5.78 2.83
N LEU A 141 15.59 -5.31 1.89
CA LEU A 141 15.16 -4.68 0.64
C LEU A 141 14.83 -5.78 -0.38
N LEU A 142 13.58 -5.83 -0.80
CA LEU A 142 13.03 -6.82 -1.73
C LEU A 142 12.45 -6.09 -2.94
N GLY A 143 12.35 -6.81 -4.06
CA GLY A 143 11.80 -6.29 -5.30
C GLY A 143 11.81 -7.35 -6.40
N HIS A 144 11.08 -7.08 -7.47
CA HIS A 144 11.11 -7.94 -8.65
C HIS A 144 12.13 -7.39 -9.66
N ILE A 145 12.99 -8.27 -10.17
CA ILE A 145 13.91 -7.93 -11.25
C ILE A 145 13.16 -8.18 -12.56
N LYS A 146 12.98 -7.14 -13.38
CA LYS A 146 12.34 -7.28 -14.70
C LYS A 146 13.24 -8.07 -15.63
N GLU A 147 12.63 -8.74 -16.62
CA GLU A 147 13.40 -9.49 -17.61
C GLU A 147 14.38 -8.56 -18.33
N GLY A 148 15.66 -8.96 -18.37
CA GLY A 148 16.74 -8.16 -18.95
C GLY A 148 17.44 -7.20 -17.97
N GLU A 149 16.92 -7.04 -16.76
CA GLU A 149 17.55 -6.21 -15.72
C GLU A 149 18.42 -7.05 -14.76
N LYS A 150 19.33 -6.38 -14.05
CA LYS A 150 20.24 -7.02 -13.07
C LYS A 150 19.88 -6.73 -11.62
N VAL A 151 19.08 -5.69 -11.39
CA VAL A 151 18.69 -5.20 -10.07
C VAL A 151 17.22 -4.80 -10.12
N PRO A 152 16.47 -4.90 -9.03
CA PRO A 152 15.13 -4.34 -8.98
C PRO A 152 15.23 -2.81 -9.04
N HIS A 153 14.27 -2.17 -9.71
CA HIS A 153 14.09 -0.71 -9.71
C HIS A 153 12.97 -0.25 -8.79
N GLU A 154 12.18 -1.21 -8.30
CA GLU A 154 11.04 -1.01 -7.43
C GLU A 154 10.81 -2.22 -6.52
N GLY A 155 10.11 -2.00 -5.41
CA GLY A 155 9.74 -3.09 -4.51
C GLY A 155 9.35 -2.65 -3.11
N TRP A 156 9.70 -3.48 -2.14
CA TRP A 156 9.29 -3.33 -0.75
C TRP A 156 10.40 -3.66 0.25
N ILE A 157 10.26 -3.16 1.47
CA ILE A 157 11.18 -3.35 2.59
C ILE A 157 10.40 -4.02 3.71
N ILE A 158 10.95 -5.10 4.28
CA ILE A 158 10.35 -5.80 5.43
C ILE A 158 11.30 -5.88 6.63
N CYS A 159 10.74 -6.03 7.82
CA CYS A 159 11.49 -6.54 8.96
C CYS A 159 11.52 -8.07 8.95
N PRO A 160 12.69 -8.74 9.08
CA PRO A 160 12.76 -10.19 9.05
C PRO A 160 12.35 -10.86 10.37
N LYS A 161 12.14 -10.10 11.45
CA LYS A 161 11.76 -10.67 12.76
C LYS A 161 10.37 -11.32 12.69
N ASP A 162 10.23 -12.49 13.29
CA ASP A 162 8.95 -13.19 13.34
C ASP A 162 7.91 -12.40 14.12
N GLY A 163 6.67 -12.39 13.62
CA GLY A 163 5.58 -11.58 14.16
C GLY A 163 5.68 -10.08 13.86
N CYS A 164 6.68 -9.62 13.09
CA CYS A 164 6.81 -8.21 12.73
C CYS A 164 6.14 -7.89 11.38
N ASN A 165 5.04 -7.13 11.44
CA ASN A 165 4.30 -6.66 10.26
C ASN A 165 4.92 -5.40 9.60
N CYS A 166 6.17 -5.07 9.89
CA CYS A 166 6.81 -3.87 9.35
C CYS A 166 7.04 -4.00 7.85
N PHE A 167 6.39 -3.12 7.08
CA PHE A 167 6.42 -3.13 5.63
C PHE A 167 6.43 -1.70 5.08
N MET A 168 7.27 -1.45 4.08
CA MET A 168 7.32 -0.18 3.33
C MET A 168 7.51 -0.47 1.85
N THR A 169 7.06 0.42 0.97
CA THR A 169 7.47 0.39 -0.43
C THR A 169 8.61 1.37 -0.66
N TRP A 170 9.44 1.07 -1.65
CA TRP A 170 10.39 2.03 -2.20
C TRP A 170 10.08 2.19 -3.68
N SER A 171 10.15 3.43 -4.17
CA SER A 171 9.74 3.87 -5.53
C SER A 171 8.25 3.73 -5.90
N ALA A 172 7.46 2.90 -5.22
CA ALA A 172 6.05 2.66 -5.59
C ALA A 172 5.14 3.90 -5.47
N ASN A 173 5.51 4.88 -4.62
CA ASN A 173 4.83 6.18 -4.49
C ASN A 173 5.59 7.33 -5.18
N TYR A 174 6.71 7.04 -5.86
CA TYR A 174 7.56 8.04 -6.50
C TYR A 174 7.36 7.98 -8.00
N LYS A 175 6.47 8.84 -8.52
CA LYS A 175 6.57 9.26 -9.92
C LYS A 175 7.81 10.15 -9.96
N GLY A 176 8.93 9.64 -10.48
CA GLY A 176 10.11 10.49 -10.66
C GLY A 176 9.71 11.74 -11.42
N ASP A 177 10.38 12.87 -11.12
CA ASP A 177 10.36 14.00 -12.05
C ASP A 177 10.73 13.40 -13.41
N ASP A 178 9.82 13.47 -14.37
CA ASP A 178 10.13 13.12 -15.75
C ASP A 178 11.39 13.92 -16.08
N ALA A 179 12.49 13.21 -16.25
CA ALA A 179 13.74 13.80 -16.65
C ALA A 179 13.55 14.28 -18.09
N GLU A 180 13.15 15.55 -18.24
CA GLU A 180 13.35 16.33 -19.46
C GLU A 180 14.85 16.47 -19.77
#